data_AF-A0A7J7LCX1-F1
#
_entry.id   AF-A0A7J7LCX1-F1
#
_cell.length_a   1.000
_cell.length_b   1.000
_cell.length_c   1.000
_cell.angle_alpha   90.00
_cell.angle_beta   90.00
_cell.angle_gamma   90.00
#
_symmetry.space_group_name_H-M   'P 1'
#
loop_
_entity.id
_entity.type
_entity.pdbx_description
1 polymer ?
#
loop_
_entity_poly.entity_id
_entity_poly.type
_entity_poly.pdbx_seq_one_letter_code
_entity_poly.pdbx_strand_id
1 'polypeptide(L)'
;MNYSFAVVLILVNQCGAEKTLNEIFGHSQLFEGTWTGSYAALCFSCGYFAYDQWDMLHYGLYSGWIPSILVHHLILLVCFTLALYRNVTINYLILTLICELHSIFLHVRKVRRMAGVLDATSKIVKAEWMLSWFTFFLARLGSHVLITAKIIRDANKFGKGVELPLALSGMAGMNLLNVFLGLDLMKAYKRERKHPQDHRE
;
A
#
# COMPACT_ATOMS: atom_id res chain seq x y z
N MET A 1 5.05 -18.38 -1.78
CA MET A 1 5.97 -17.33 -2.25
C MET A 1 5.20 -16.01 -2.20
N ASN A 2 5.50 -15.14 -1.24
CA ASN A 2 4.71 -13.93 -0.98
C ASN A 2 4.89 -12.94 -2.16
N TYR A 3 3.81 -12.40 -2.71
CA TYR A 3 3.81 -11.39 -3.79
C TYR A 3 4.76 -10.22 -3.48
N SER A 4 4.87 -9.87 -2.21
CA SER A 4 5.83 -8.92 -1.63
C SER A 4 7.30 -9.18 -2.01
N PHE A 5 7.73 -10.44 -1.99
CA PHE A 5 9.11 -10.81 -2.33
C PHE A 5 9.39 -10.62 -3.82
N ALA A 6 8.43 -10.96 -4.68
CA ALA A 6 8.53 -10.75 -6.11
C ALA A 6 8.65 -9.26 -6.46
N VAL A 7 7.86 -8.38 -5.81
CA VAL A 7 7.90 -6.93 -6.01
C VAL A 7 9.26 -6.34 -5.59
N VAL A 8 9.81 -6.76 -4.43
CA VAL A 8 11.13 -6.31 -3.98
C VAL A 8 12.23 -6.77 -4.94
N LEU A 9 12.17 -8.02 -5.42
CA LEU A 9 13.16 -8.58 -6.32
C LEU A 9 13.16 -7.87 -7.69
N ILE A 10 11.99 -7.50 -8.21
CA ILE A 10 11.86 -6.71 -9.44
C ILE A 10 12.55 -5.35 -9.29
N LEU A 11 12.38 -4.65 -8.16
CA LEU A 11 13.03 -3.38 -7.92
C LEU A 11 14.54 -3.50 -7.73
N VAL A 12 14.99 -4.49 -6.97
CA VAL A 12 16.42 -4.73 -6.77
C VAL A 12 17.09 -5.00 -8.11
N ASN A 13 16.44 -5.76 -9.00
CA ASN A 13 16.92 -5.97 -10.37
C ASN A 13 16.92 -4.69 -11.22
N GLN A 14 15.95 -3.78 -11.06
CA GLN A 14 15.99 -2.49 -11.78
C GLN A 14 17.03 -1.52 -11.21
N CYS A 15 17.24 -1.53 -9.90
CA CYS A 15 18.22 -0.67 -9.22
C CYS A 15 19.66 -1.16 -9.40
N GLY A 16 19.86 -2.48 -9.53
CA GLY A 16 21.16 -3.10 -9.80
C GLY A 16 21.62 -2.99 -11.26
N ALA A 17 20.76 -2.55 -12.18
CA ALA A 17 21.06 -2.45 -13.61
C ALA A 17 21.77 -1.15 -14.03
N GLU A 18 22.42 -0.42 -13.10
CA GLU A 18 23.07 0.89 -13.32
C GLU A 18 22.19 1.97 -13.99
N LYS A 19 20.86 1.81 -13.99
CA LYS A 19 19.94 2.81 -14.52
C LYS A 19 19.82 3.98 -13.56
N THR A 20 19.86 5.20 -14.10
CA THR A 20 19.65 6.39 -13.26
C THR A 20 18.19 6.42 -12.76
N LEU A 21 17.93 6.89 -11.54
CA LEU A 21 16.57 6.99 -11.00
C LEU A 21 15.61 7.71 -11.97
N ASN A 22 16.08 8.74 -12.68
CA ASN A 22 15.28 9.44 -13.68
C ASN A 22 14.85 8.57 -14.87
N GLU A 23 15.64 7.57 -15.25
CA GLU A 23 15.29 6.62 -16.30
C GLU A 23 14.26 5.62 -15.79
N ILE A 24 14.51 5.02 -14.61
CA ILE A 24 13.58 4.08 -13.95
C ILE A 24 12.20 4.74 -13.72
N PHE A 25 12.20 6.02 -13.32
CA PHE A 25 11.00 6.82 -13.09
C PHE A 25 10.50 7.57 -14.35
N GLY A 26 11.03 7.28 -15.54
CA GLY A 26 10.58 7.86 -16.80
C GLY A 26 9.09 7.61 -17.06
N HIS A 27 8.42 8.54 -17.75
CA HIS A 27 6.99 8.39 -18.06
C HIS A 27 6.72 7.18 -18.96
N SER A 28 7.46 7.05 -20.07
CA SER A 28 7.31 5.95 -21.03
C SER A 28 7.55 4.59 -20.38
N GLN A 29 8.59 4.46 -19.55
CA GLN A 29 8.91 3.20 -18.87
C GLN A 29 7.86 2.82 -17.82
N LEU A 30 7.20 3.79 -17.17
CA LEU A 30 6.20 3.51 -16.14
C LEU A 30 4.77 3.36 -16.70
N PHE A 31 4.45 4.07 -17.79
CA PHE A 31 3.12 4.06 -18.41
C PHE A 31 2.97 2.95 -19.44
N GLU A 32 3.90 2.84 -20.39
CA GLU A 32 3.85 1.87 -21.50
C GLU A 32 4.76 0.65 -21.25
N GLY A 33 5.83 0.84 -20.48
CA GLY A 33 6.76 -0.23 -20.16
C GLY A 33 6.19 -1.24 -19.18
N THR A 34 6.67 -2.48 -19.28
CA THR A 34 6.47 -3.55 -18.30
C THR A 34 7.83 -4.09 -17.89
N TRP A 35 8.23 -3.96 -16.62
CA TRP A 35 9.48 -4.57 -16.18
C TRP A 35 9.36 -6.09 -16.18
N THR A 36 10.49 -6.77 -16.37
CA THR A 36 10.54 -8.24 -16.34
C THR A 36 9.98 -8.75 -15.01
N GLY A 37 8.92 -9.55 -15.09
CA GLY A 37 8.23 -10.09 -13.91
C GLY A 37 7.12 -9.20 -13.33
N SER A 38 7.01 -7.92 -13.71
CA SER A 38 5.96 -7.02 -13.20
C SER A 38 4.56 -7.51 -13.53
N TYR A 39 4.33 -7.99 -14.76
CA TYR A 39 3.02 -8.52 -15.15
C TYR A 39 2.62 -9.73 -14.31
N ALA A 40 3.53 -10.71 -14.17
CA ALA A 40 3.28 -11.91 -13.37
C ALA A 40 3.07 -11.58 -11.88
N ALA A 41 3.88 -10.66 -11.33
CA ALA A 41 3.72 -10.19 -9.96
C ALA A 41 2.37 -9.47 -9.75
N LEU A 42 1.93 -8.67 -10.71
CA LEU A 42 0.63 -7.99 -10.66
C LEU A 42 -0.53 -8.98 -10.76
N CYS A 43 -0.46 -9.99 -11.65
CA CYS A 43 -1.46 -11.06 -11.74
C CYS A 43 -1.58 -11.84 -10.42
N PHE A 44 -0.45 -12.25 -9.86
CA PHE A 44 -0.44 -13.00 -8.60
C PHE A 44 -0.96 -12.15 -7.43
N SER A 45 -0.58 -10.88 -7.39
CA SER A 45 -1.11 -9.93 -6.40
C SER A 45 -2.61 -9.74 -6.56
N CYS A 46 -3.10 -9.56 -7.79
CA CYS A 46 -4.53 -9.40 -8.10
C CYS A 46 -5.34 -10.60 -7.61
N GLY A 47 -4.88 -11.82 -7.86
CA GLY A 47 -5.52 -13.04 -7.36
C GLY A 47 -5.54 -13.11 -5.82
N TYR A 48 -4.44 -12.75 -5.17
CA TYR A 48 -4.37 -12.69 -3.71
C TYR A 48 -5.36 -11.67 -3.12
N PHE A 49 -5.38 -10.44 -3.64
CA PHE A 49 -6.30 -9.39 -3.16
C PHE A 49 -7.76 -9.75 -3.39
N ALA A 50 -8.09 -10.40 -4.52
CA ALA A 50 -9.43 -10.90 -4.78
C ALA A 50 -9.85 -11.97 -3.76
N TYR A 51 -8.96 -12.91 -3.46
CA TYR A 51 -9.20 -13.96 -2.47
C TYR A 51 -9.38 -13.37 -1.07
N ASP A 52 -8.50 -12.47 -0.65
CA ASP A 52 -8.54 -11.82 0.67
C ASP A 52 -9.82 -10.98 0.84
N GLN A 53 -10.26 -10.30 -0.22
CA GLN A 53 -11.52 -9.57 -0.22
C GLN A 53 -12.75 -10.50 -0.14
N TRP A 54 -12.72 -11.63 -0.84
CA TRP A 54 -13.76 -12.66 -0.73
C TRP A 54 -13.83 -13.25 0.68
N ASP A 55 -12.68 -13.57 1.27
CA ASP A 55 -12.57 -14.10 2.64
C ASP A 55 -13.15 -13.12 3.67
N MET A 56 -12.81 -11.83 3.56
CA MET A 56 -13.36 -10.78 4.42
C MET A 56 -14.88 -10.65 4.32
N LEU A 57 -15.44 -10.78 3.11
CA LEU A 57 -16.88 -10.75 2.90
C LEU A 57 -17.57 -12.00 3.46
N HIS A 58 -16.98 -13.17 3.23
CA HIS A 58 -17.54 -14.45 3.63
C HIS A 58 -17.59 -14.61 5.15
N TYR A 59 -16.53 -14.19 5.85
CA TYR A 59 -16.44 -14.29 7.32
C TYR A 59 -16.89 -13.02 8.05
N GLY A 60 -17.36 -11.99 7.33
CA GLY A 60 -17.82 -10.75 7.94
C GLY A 60 -16.72 -10.02 8.74
N LEU A 61 -15.45 -10.15 8.33
CA LEU A 61 -14.27 -9.62 9.03
C LEU A 61 -14.11 -8.09 8.87
N TYR A 62 -15.22 -7.39 8.68
CA TYR A 62 -15.26 -5.95 8.47
C TYR A 62 -15.94 -5.27 9.65
N SER A 63 -15.36 -4.16 10.13
CA SER A 63 -15.87 -3.42 11.29
C SER A 63 -16.26 -2.00 10.89
N GLY A 64 -17.45 -1.57 11.32
CA GLY A 64 -17.98 -0.21 11.09
C GLY A 64 -18.89 -0.09 9.87
N TRP A 65 -19.48 1.11 9.71
CA TRP A 65 -20.44 1.42 8.64
C TRP A 65 -19.78 1.54 7.26
N ILE A 66 -18.51 1.93 7.21
CA ILE A 66 -17.69 1.95 5.98
C ILE A 66 -16.39 1.20 6.28
N PRO A 67 -16.26 -0.06 5.86
CA PRO A 67 -15.06 -0.83 6.12
C PRO A 67 -13.93 -0.36 5.20
N SER A 68 -13.10 0.54 5.74
CA SER A 68 -11.97 1.17 5.04
C SER A 68 -11.06 0.14 4.37
N ILE A 69 -10.81 -1.01 5.01
CA ILE A 69 -10.03 -2.11 4.45
C ILE A 69 -10.70 -2.77 3.25
N LEU A 70 -12.01 -2.95 3.27
CA LEU A 70 -12.73 -3.55 2.15
C LEU A 70 -12.75 -2.60 0.94
N VAL A 71 -12.96 -1.30 1.19
CA VAL A 71 -12.92 -0.25 0.17
C VAL A 71 -11.51 -0.13 -0.42
N HIS A 72 -10.47 -0.24 0.42
CA HIS A 72 -9.07 -0.28 -0.01
C HIS A 72 -8.81 -1.42 -1.00
N HIS A 73 -9.21 -2.65 -0.65
CA HIS A 73 -9.02 -3.84 -1.48
C HIS A 73 -9.82 -3.73 -2.78
N LEU A 74 -11.03 -3.18 -2.72
CA LEU A 74 -11.86 -2.94 -3.90
C LEU A 74 -11.18 -1.97 -4.89
N ILE A 75 -10.68 -0.84 -4.41
CA ILE A 75 -9.99 0.16 -5.24
C ILE A 75 -8.75 -0.47 -5.89
N LEU A 76 -7.94 -1.21 -5.13
CA LEU A 76 -6.77 -1.90 -5.66
C LEU A 76 -7.15 -2.93 -6.73
N LEU A 77 -8.18 -3.74 -6.48
CA LEU A 77 -8.64 -4.77 -7.40
C LEU A 77 -9.13 -4.18 -8.73
N VAL A 78 -9.89 -3.07 -8.68
CA VAL A 78 -10.33 -2.36 -9.89
C VAL A 78 -9.15 -1.81 -10.68
N CYS A 79 -8.19 -1.16 -10.00
CA CYS A 79 -6.99 -0.63 -10.64
C CYS A 79 -6.11 -1.72 -11.27
N PHE A 80 -5.91 -2.84 -10.57
CA PHE A 80 -5.12 -3.98 -11.07
C PHE A 80 -5.79 -4.63 -12.27
N THR A 81 -7.10 -4.87 -12.19
CA THR A 81 -7.84 -5.50 -13.28
C THR A 81 -7.84 -4.62 -14.54
N LEU A 82 -8.01 -3.29 -14.40
CA LEU A 82 -7.93 -2.41 -15.57
C LEU A 82 -6.53 -2.41 -16.19
N ALA A 83 -5.48 -2.32 -15.37
CA ALA A 83 -4.11 -2.31 -15.88
C ALA A 83 -3.71 -3.62 -16.56
N LEU A 84 -4.16 -4.77 -16.02
CA LEU A 84 -3.96 -6.07 -16.66
C LEU A 84 -4.77 -6.19 -17.97
N TYR A 85 -5.99 -5.65 -17.99
CA TYR A 85 -6.84 -5.66 -19.18
C TYR A 85 -6.28 -4.79 -20.31
N ARG A 86 -5.73 -3.61 -19.97
CA ARG A 86 -5.21 -2.63 -20.93
C ARG A 86 -3.72 -2.77 -21.21
N ASN A 87 -2.99 -3.56 -20.42
CA ASN A 87 -1.53 -3.68 -20.44
C ASN A 87 -0.78 -2.34 -20.35
N VAL A 88 -1.35 -1.39 -19.60
CA VAL A 88 -0.75 -0.07 -19.35
C VAL A 88 -0.66 0.17 -17.85
N THR A 89 0.24 1.05 -17.41
CA THR A 89 0.40 1.46 -15.99
C THR A 89 0.80 0.35 -15.02
N ILE A 90 1.21 -0.83 -15.52
CA ILE A 90 1.59 -1.98 -14.69
C ILE A 90 2.72 -1.61 -13.72
N ASN A 91 3.75 -0.91 -14.21
CA ASN A 91 4.88 -0.53 -13.36
C ASN A 91 4.49 0.52 -12.29
N TYR A 92 3.55 1.44 -12.58
CA TYR A 92 2.98 2.32 -11.55
C TYR A 92 2.30 1.53 -10.43
N LEU A 93 1.56 0.49 -10.79
CA LEU A 93 0.86 -0.34 -9.81
C LEU A 93 1.82 -1.21 -9.00
N ILE A 94 2.89 -1.72 -9.61
CA ILE A 94 3.99 -2.36 -8.88
C ILE A 94 4.62 -1.41 -7.87
N LEU A 95 4.79 -0.12 -8.21
CA LEU A 95 5.27 0.87 -7.24
C LEU A 95 4.29 1.08 -6.08
N THR A 96 2.98 1.14 -6.35
CA THR A 96 1.96 1.21 -5.29
C THR A 96 1.93 -0.05 -4.42
N LEU A 97 2.22 -1.23 -4.98
CA LEU A 97 2.32 -2.49 -4.23
C LEU A 97 3.45 -2.50 -3.20
N ILE A 98 4.53 -1.76 -3.43
CA ILE A 98 5.60 -1.56 -2.42
C ILE A 98 5.04 -0.83 -1.20
N CYS A 99 4.15 0.14 -1.43
CA CYS A 99 3.52 0.92 -0.37
C CYS A 99 2.64 0.01 0.49
N GLU A 100 2.05 -1.04 -0.11
CA GLU A 100 1.31 -2.07 0.61
C GLU A 100 2.21 -2.99 1.47
N LEU A 101 3.54 -3.03 1.30
CA LEU A 101 4.42 -3.73 2.24
C LEU A 101 4.35 -3.14 3.65
N HIS A 102 4.02 -1.85 3.77
CA HIS A 102 3.79 -1.22 5.07
C HIS A 102 2.63 -1.88 5.83
N SER A 103 1.60 -2.37 5.11
CA SER A 103 0.47 -3.06 5.73
C SER A 103 0.93 -4.35 6.45
N ILE A 104 1.98 -5.03 5.98
CA ILE A 104 2.54 -6.23 6.63
C ILE A 104 3.08 -5.87 8.02
N PHE A 105 3.81 -4.75 8.15
CA PHE A 105 4.30 -4.31 9.46
C PHE A 105 3.15 -3.98 10.41
N LEU A 106 2.05 -3.40 9.91
CA LEU A 106 0.85 -3.14 10.70
C LEU A 106 0.13 -4.43 11.10
N HIS A 107 0.04 -5.42 10.20
CA HIS A 107 -0.57 -6.72 10.49
C HIS A 107 0.26 -7.52 11.48
N VAL A 108 1.58 -7.56 11.32
CA VAL A 108 2.50 -8.18 12.29
C VAL A 108 2.35 -7.53 13.67
N ARG A 109 2.24 -6.20 13.72
CA ARG A 109 1.96 -5.48 14.97
C ARG A 109 0.60 -5.84 15.57
N LYS A 110 -0.45 -5.93 14.74
CA LYS A 110 -1.79 -6.33 15.19
C LYS A 110 -1.81 -7.78 15.71
N VAL A 111 -1.20 -8.71 14.98
CA VAL A 111 -1.06 -10.13 15.36
C VAL A 111 -0.26 -10.26 16.65
N ARG A 112 0.86 -9.55 16.80
CA ARG A 112 1.65 -9.54 18.04
C ARG A 112 0.82 -9.09 19.25
N ARG A 113 0.00 -8.04 19.08
CA ARG A 113 -0.92 -7.57 20.14
C ARG A 113 -2.02 -8.59 20.45
N MET A 114 -2.55 -9.28 19.44
CA MET A 114 -3.55 -10.33 19.63
C MET A 114 -2.96 -11.59 20.27
N ALA A 115 -1.68 -11.88 20.03
CA ALA A 115 -0.95 -13.00 20.62
C ALA A 115 -0.54 -12.78 22.09
N GLY A 116 -0.94 -11.67 22.72
CA GLY A 116 -0.70 -11.42 24.14
C GLY A 116 0.76 -11.25 24.52
N VAL A 117 1.66 -10.99 23.56
CA VAL A 117 3.08 -10.68 23.84
C VAL A 117 3.14 -9.25 24.42
N LEU A 118 2.81 -9.14 25.69
CA LEU A 118 2.65 -7.90 26.47
C LEU A 118 3.98 -7.41 27.09
N ASP A 119 5.03 -8.22 27.11
CA ASP A 119 6.30 -7.92 27.78
C ASP A 119 7.34 -7.22 26.89
N ALA A 120 6.88 -6.25 26.09
CA ALA A 120 7.79 -5.34 25.41
C ALA A 120 8.12 -4.17 26.36
N THR A 121 9.35 -4.15 26.87
CA THR A 121 9.93 -3.02 27.62
C THR A 121 9.54 -1.68 26.97
N SER A 122 9.25 -0.64 27.76
CA SER A 122 8.85 0.72 27.32
C SER A 122 9.64 1.26 26.09
N LYS A 123 10.92 0.86 25.95
CA LYS A 123 11.77 1.19 24.80
C LYS A 123 11.37 0.51 23.49
N ILE A 124 10.96 -0.77 23.52
CA ILE A 124 10.53 -1.56 22.34
C ILE A 124 9.21 -0.99 21.80
N VAL A 125 8.24 -0.71 22.67
CA VAL A 125 6.96 -0.10 22.27
C VAL A 125 7.18 1.28 21.63
N LYS A 126 8.08 2.09 22.18
CA LYS A 126 8.44 3.39 21.59
C LYS A 126 9.13 3.25 20.24
N ALA A 127 10.04 2.30 20.08
CA ALA A 127 10.71 2.01 18.81
C ALA A 127 9.71 1.50 17.75
N GLU A 128 8.76 0.63 18.13
CA GLU A 128 7.71 0.16 17.23
C GLU A 128 6.79 1.28 16.77
N TRP A 129 6.42 2.20 17.67
CA TRP A 129 5.67 3.39 17.31
C TRP A 129 6.44 4.31 16.37
N MET A 130 7.72 4.56 16.65
CA MET A 130 8.58 5.33 15.76
C MET A 130 8.71 4.69 14.38
N LEU A 131 8.92 3.37 14.31
CA LEU A 131 9.02 2.64 13.06
C LEU A 131 7.69 2.65 12.29
N SER A 132 6.55 2.46 12.98
CA SER A 132 5.21 2.57 12.37
C SER A 132 4.97 3.95 11.78
N TRP A 133 5.33 5.03 12.49
CA TRP A 133 5.19 6.39 11.98
C TRP A 133 6.15 6.65 10.82
N PHE A 134 7.43 6.28 10.97
CA PHE A 134 8.44 6.47 9.94
C PHE A 134 8.04 5.77 8.63
N THR A 135 7.63 4.51 8.73
CA THR A 135 7.17 3.74 7.57
C THR A 135 5.85 4.28 6.99
N PHE A 136 4.93 4.78 7.81
CA PHE A 136 3.71 5.43 7.32
C PHE A 136 4.00 6.70 6.51
N PHE A 137 4.87 7.58 7.02
CA PHE A 137 5.21 8.82 6.32
C PHE A 137 6.04 8.57 5.06
N LEU A 138 7.04 7.70 5.13
CA LEU A 138 7.94 7.47 4.01
C LEU A 138 7.32 6.58 2.93
N ALA A 139 6.71 5.46 3.32
CA ALA A 139 6.23 4.44 2.38
C ALA A 139 4.78 4.66 1.92
N ARG A 140 4.00 5.50 2.62
CA ARG A 140 2.59 5.75 2.29
C ARG A 140 2.35 7.19 1.87
N LEU A 141 2.70 8.19 2.70
CA LEU A 141 2.51 9.60 2.31
C LEU A 141 3.47 10.01 1.19
N GLY A 142 4.77 9.75 1.36
CA GLY A 142 5.78 10.13 0.37
C GLY A 142 5.53 9.51 -1.00
N SER A 143 5.34 8.20 -1.06
CA SER A 143 5.07 7.47 -2.30
C SER A 143 3.75 7.89 -2.97
N HIS A 144 2.65 8.05 -2.22
CA HIS A 144 1.38 8.47 -2.80
C HIS A 144 1.42 9.90 -3.32
N VAL A 145 2.11 10.81 -2.62
CA VAL A 145 2.33 12.17 -3.09
C VAL A 145 3.18 12.17 -4.36
N LEU A 146 4.25 11.37 -4.42
CA LEU A 146 5.10 11.26 -5.61
C LEU A 146 4.33 10.70 -6.81
N ILE A 147 3.53 9.65 -6.61
CA ILE A 147 2.72 9.04 -7.67
C ILE A 147 1.62 10.01 -8.13
N THR A 148 0.95 10.70 -7.20
CA THR A 148 -0.07 11.71 -7.53
C THR A 148 0.54 12.88 -8.30
N ALA A 149 1.67 13.42 -7.83
CA ALA A 149 2.38 14.50 -8.50
C ALA A 149 2.82 14.08 -9.91
N LYS A 150 3.25 12.83 -10.08
CA LYS A 150 3.64 12.30 -11.38
C LYS A 150 2.44 12.13 -12.32
N ILE A 151 1.32 11.57 -11.84
CA ILE A 151 0.08 11.46 -12.62
C ILE A 151 -0.40 12.84 -13.07
N ILE A 152 -0.38 13.84 -12.18
CA ILE A 152 -0.78 15.22 -12.53
C ILE A 152 0.17 15.83 -13.57
N ARG A 153 1.48 15.68 -13.41
CA ARG A 153 2.47 16.21 -14.36
C ARG A 153 2.38 15.55 -15.73
N ASP A 154 2.12 14.25 -15.75
CA ASP A 154 2.02 13.49 -16.98
C ASP A 154 0.58 13.38 -17.50
N ALA A 155 -0.40 14.05 -16.87
CA ALA A 155 -1.82 13.98 -17.23
C ALA A 155 -2.07 14.27 -18.72
N ASN A 156 -1.29 15.19 -19.29
CA ASN A 156 -1.37 15.57 -20.71
C ASN A 156 -0.86 14.48 -21.67
N LYS A 157 -0.13 13.48 -21.16
CA LYS A 157 0.39 12.33 -21.92
C LYS A 157 -0.49 11.09 -21.79
N PHE A 158 -1.40 11.05 -20.81
CA PHE A 158 -2.41 10.00 -20.75
C PHE A 158 -3.36 10.16 -21.95
N GLY A 159 -3.66 9.06 -22.63
CA GLY A 159 -4.62 9.05 -23.73
C GLY A 159 -6.02 9.53 -23.30
N LYS A 160 -6.88 9.87 -24.26
CA LYS A 160 -8.28 10.30 -24.04
C LYS A 160 -9.22 9.16 -23.57
N GLY A 161 -8.74 8.30 -22.68
CA GLY A 161 -9.45 7.13 -22.18
C GLY A 161 -9.86 7.23 -20.71
N VAL A 162 -10.41 6.13 -20.18
CA VAL A 162 -10.82 5.99 -18.77
C VAL A 162 -9.64 5.88 -17.78
N GLU A 163 -8.41 5.78 -18.29
CA GLU A 163 -7.20 5.49 -17.51
C GLU A 163 -6.83 6.66 -16.58
N LEU A 164 -6.88 7.91 -17.08
CA LEU A 164 -6.60 9.10 -16.27
C LEU A 164 -7.64 9.33 -15.16
N PRO A 165 -8.96 9.36 -15.43
CA PRO A 165 -9.95 9.53 -14.36
C PRO A 165 -9.92 8.36 -13.37
N LEU A 166 -9.66 7.12 -13.83
CA LEU A 166 -9.52 6.00 -12.91
C LEU A 166 -8.27 6.17 -12.02
N ALA A 167 -7.10 6.48 -12.58
CA ALA A 167 -5.87 6.68 -11.82
C ALA A 167 -6.00 7.81 -10.79
N LEU A 168 -6.63 8.93 -11.17
CA LEU A 168 -6.92 10.04 -10.26
C LEU A 168 -7.89 9.63 -9.16
N SER A 169 -8.98 8.93 -9.50
CA SER A 169 -9.96 8.47 -8.52
C SER A 169 -9.38 7.44 -7.55
N GLY A 170 -8.57 6.49 -8.03
CA GLY A 170 -7.90 5.49 -7.21
C GLY A 170 -6.89 6.13 -6.26
N MET A 171 -6.09 7.09 -6.75
CA MET A 171 -5.15 7.83 -5.89
C MET A 171 -5.86 8.71 -4.86
N ALA A 172 -6.97 9.36 -5.24
CA ALA A 172 -7.78 10.16 -4.32
C ALA A 172 -8.39 9.29 -3.20
N GLY A 173 -9.00 8.16 -3.57
CA GLY A 173 -9.55 7.19 -2.62
C GLY A 173 -8.47 6.67 -1.67
N MET A 174 -7.30 6.33 -2.21
CA MET A 174 -6.18 5.84 -1.42
C MET A 174 -5.61 6.88 -0.45
N ASN A 175 -5.51 8.14 -0.87
CA ASN A 175 -5.09 9.23 0.02
C ASN A 175 -6.09 9.46 1.16
N LEU A 176 -7.39 9.40 0.86
CA LEU A 176 -8.45 9.54 1.86
C LEU A 176 -8.41 8.40 2.89
N LEU A 177 -8.19 7.16 2.44
CA LEU A 177 -7.98 6.01 3.32
C LEU A 177 -6.71 6.16 4.18
N ASN A 178 -5.62 6.69 3.62
CA ASN A 178 -4.39 6.98 4.35
C ASN A 178 -4.62 8.02 5.47
N VAL A 179 -5.44 9.05 5.21
CA VAL A 179 -5.82 10.04 6.24
C VAL A 179 -6.59 9.37 7.37
N PHE A 180 -7.58 8.52 7.06
CA PHE A 180 -8.32 7.79 8.09
C PHE A 180 -7.42 6.87 8.92
N LEU A 181 -6.51 6.13 8.28
CA LEU A 181 -5.53 5.30 8.97
C LEU A 181 -4.65 6.14 9.89
N GLY A 182 -4.20 7.33 9.46
CA GLY A 182 -3.42 8.25 10.28
C GLY A 182 -4.19 8.72 11.51
N LEU A 183 -5.48 9.05 11.37
CA LEU A 183 -6.34 9.44 12.49
C LEU A 183 -6.52 8.30 13.50
N ASP A 184 -6.74 7.08 13.02
CA ASP A 184 -6.87 5.90 13.88
C ASP A 184 -5.56 5.58 14.61
N LEU A 185 -4.43 5.74 13.93
CA LEU A 185 -3.11 5.59 14.52
C LEU A 185 -2.88 6.66 15.62
N MET A 186 -3.27 7.91 15.38
CA MET A 186 -3.19 8.98 16.38
C MET A 186 -4.10 8.72 17.59
N LYS A 187 -5.33 8.23 17.37
CA LYS A 187 -6.24 7.84 18.45
C LYS A 187 -5.65 6.70 19.28
N ALA A 188 -5.10 5.68 18.63
CA ALA A 188 -4.45 4.56 19.31
C ALA A 188 -3.23 5.02 20.13
N TYR A 189 -2.39 5.89 19.58
CA TYR A 189 -1.25 6.48 20.29
C TYR A 189 -1.69 7.29 21.52
N LYS A 190 -2.72 8.15 21.36
CA LYS A 190 -3.27 8.93 22.48
C LYS A 190 -3.86 8.03 23.57
N ARG A 191 -4.51 6.91 23.20
CA ARG A 191 -5.07 5.93 24.14
C ARG A 191 -3.98 5.24 24.95
N GLU A 192 -2.93 4.76 24.29
CA GLU A 192 -1.78 4.12 24.96
C GLU A 192 -0.98 5.10 25.84
N ARG A 193 -0.95 6.39 25.49
CA ARG A 193 -0.30 7.42 26.31
C ARG A 193 -1.15 7.87 27.52
N LYS A 194 -2.49 7.84 27.42
CA LYS A 194 -3.41 8.26 28.50
C LYS A 194 -3.63 7.17 29.55
N HIS A 195 -3.48 5.88 29.21
CA HIS A 195 -3.52 4.77 30.16
C HIS A 195 -2.21 3.98 30.11
N PRO A 196 -1.15 4.42 30.81
CA PRO A 196 0.04 3.59 30.99
C PRO A 196 -0.19 2.43 31.98
N GLN A 197 -1.32 2.40 32.72
CA GLN A 197 -1.37 1.80 34.05
C GLN A 197 -2.64 1.04 34.45
N ASP A 198 -3.53 0.65 33.52
CA ASP A 198 -4.74 -0.13 33.84
C ASP A 198 -4.62 -1.62 33.51
N HIS A 199 -3.41 -2.17 33.66
CA HIS A 199 -3.11 -3.60 33.57
C HIS A 199 -2.29 -4.07 34.77
N ARG A 200 -2.55 -3.49 35.95
CA ARG A 200 -2.12 -4.01 37.25
C ARG A 200 -3.33 -4.28 38.12
N GLU A 201 -4.24 -5.13 37.66
CA GLU A 201 -5.09 -5.94 38.54
C GLU A 201 -5.28 -7.32 37.89
#